data_AF-A0A538NLH7-F1
#
_entry.id   AF-A0A538NLH7-F1
#
_cell.length_a   1.000
_cell.length_b   1.000
_cell.length_c   1.000
_cell.angle_alpha   90.00
_cell.angle_beta   90.00
_cell.angle_gamma   90.00
#
_symmetry.space_group_name_H-M   'P 1'
#
loop_
_entity.id
_entity.type
_entity.pdbx_description
1 polymer ?
#
loop_
_entity_poly.entity_id
_entity_poly.type
_entity_poly.pdbx_seq_one_letter_code
_entity_poly.pdbx_strand_id
1 'polypeptide(L)'
;MTQRKLLIPFHLQPAHYVFAGVLLIRVVVLARLTVSPFLLPTRGDMHFYDDWARRIVSGQFTDHLAFYGLPGYAYLLAALYKLAGYGPFVPALLQALLDAGTAVLIYKISVAIFSGTGMRCAQIAGLVATGGWAVFVPAQTYAAILMPTAWLVFIFWLILWRIIRQKNAPGRCEALILGLLVGLTATAIATILFLIPLLISAIVLKPAISNHSQFRTRISALVLLFLGAAAGTSPCWVHNCLVAQDRVFLSAHSGINFWIGNNPSANGYPRFPPGLRAGQAAMLQDSIDAAESAAGHSLKRGEVSHYWSAKARDYIQRYPAAWLRLVALKFRAFWSAFQYDDLSIITILREQKVTFPG
;
A
#
# COMPACT_ATOMS: atom_id res chain seq x y z
N MET A 1 -35.56 12.27 -43.05
CA MET A 1 -35.54 13.01 -41.78
C MET A 1 -35.81 12.02 -40.66
N THR A 2 -34.78 11.53 -39.97
CA THR A 2 -34.98 10.56 -38.89
C THR A 2 -33.91 10.73 -37.82
N GLN A 3 -34.41 11.21 -36.67
CA GLN A 3 -33.88 11.16 -35.31
C GLN A 3 -32.48 11.72 -35.02
N ARG A 4 -32.50 12.96 -34.52
CA ARG A 4 -31.50 13.53 -33.61
C ARG A 4 -31.25 12.55 -32.45
N LYS A 5 -30.01 12.08 -32.32
CA LYS A 5 -29.49 11.54 -31.05
C LYS A 5 -29.70 12.59 -29.98
N LEU A 6 -30.63 12.37 -29.05
CA LEU A 6 -30.77 13.17 -27.84
C LEU A 6 -29.43 13.10 -27.08
N LEU A 7 -28.72 14.22 -27.03
CA LEU A 7 -27.64 14.44 -26.08
C LEU A 7 -28.25 14.39 -24.68
N ILE A 8 -28.01 13.30 -23.94
CA ILE A 8 -28.39 13.21 -22.53
C ILE A 8 -27.59 14.30 -21.80
N PRO A 9 -28.22 15.24 -21.09
CA PRO A 9 -27.49 16.26 -20.35
C PRO A 9 -26.63 15.59 -19.27
N PHE A 10 -25.31 15.78 -19.35
CA PHE A 10 -24.37 15.35 -18.33
C PHE A 10 -24.58 16.18 -17.07
N HIS A 11 -25.39 15.68 -16.14
CA HIS A 11 -25.55 16.32 -14.84
C HIS A 11 -24.40 15.92 -13.90
N LEU A 12 -23.60 16.91 -13.51
CA LEU A 12 -22.52 16.72 -12.54
C LEU A 12 -23.10 16.34 -11.17
N GLN A 13 -22.79 15.13 -10.71
CA GLN A 13 -23.10 14.66 -9.36
C GLN A 13 -22.10 15.19 -8.33
N PRO A 14 -22.46 15.28 -7.03
CA PRO A 14 -21.56 15.70 -5.95
C PRO A 14 -20.18 15.02 -5.94
N ALA A 15 -20.13 13.73 -6.31
CA ALA A 15 -18.89 12.97 -6.42
C ALA A 15 -17.88 13.58 -7.42
N HIS A 16 -18.34 14.22 -8.49
CA HIS A 16 -17.46 14.88 -9.47
C HIS A 16 -16.83 16.13 -8.89
N TYR A 17 -17.60 16.90 -8.11
CA TYR A 17 -17.09 18.09 -7.41
C TYR A 17 -16.09 17.69 -6.31
N VAL A 18 -16.37 16.60 -5.58
CA VAL A 18 -15.42 15.98 -4.64
C VAL A 18 -14.11 15.62 -5.34
N PHE A 19 -14.19 14.90 -6.46
CA PHE A 19 -13.00 14.52 -7.22
C PHE A 19 -12.20 15.75 -7.67
N ALA A 20 -12.87 16.71 -8.31
CA ALA A 20 -12.23 17.91 -8.84
C ALA A 20 -11.60 18.77 -7.73
N GLY A 21 -12.28 18.94 -6.60
CA GLY A 21 -11.78 19.73 -5.47
C GLY A 21 -10.54 19.11 -4.83
N VAL A 22 -10.56 17.79 -4.56
CA VAL A 22 -9.38 17.10 -4.00
C VAL A 22 -8.25 17.07 -5.01
N LEU A 23 -8.54 16.78 -6.29
CA LEU A 23 -7.53 16.78 -7.34
C LEU A 23 -6.86 18.15 -7.47
N LEU A 24 -7.64 19.24 -7.41
CA LEU A 24 -7.09 20.61 -7.45
C LEU A 24 -6.09 20.82 -6.30
N ILE A 25 -6.44 20.42 -5.08
CA ILE A 25 -5.52 20.50 -3.93
C ILE A 25 -4.25 19.68 -4.21
N ARG A 26 -4.37 18.44 -4.70
CA ARG A 26 -3.22 17.57 -5.00
C ARG A 26 -2.34 18.11 -6.12
N VAL A 27 -2.93 18.70 -7.16
CA VAL A 27 -2.19 19.33 -8.26
C VAL A 27 -1.46 20.58 -7.76
N VAL A 28 -2.05 21.37 -6.86
CA VAL A 28 -1.34 22.51 -6.25
C VAL A 28 -0.17 22.04 -5.38
N VAL A 29 -0.35 20.99 -4.58
CA VAL A 29 0.75 20.38 -3.80
C VAL A 29 1.85 19.88 -4.73
N LEU A 30 1.49 19.20 -5.83
CA LEU A 30 2.45 18.73 -6.83
C LEU A 30 3.18 19.90 -7.50
N ALA A 31 2.48 20.97 -7.89
CA ALA A 31 3.10 22.16 -8.45
C ALA A 31 4.10 22.80 -7.46
N ARG A 32 3.75 22.88 -6.18
CA ARG A 32 4.68 23.35 -5.14
C ARG A 32 5.89 22.43 -4.98
N LEU A 33 5.70 21.12 -5.08
CA LEU A 33 6.80 20.15 -5.04
C LEU A 33 7.76 20.37 -6.22
N THR A 34 7.25 20.66 -7.42
CA THR A 34 8.09 20.87 -8.63
C THR A 34 9.03 22.07 -8.54
N VAL A 35 8.68 23.08 -7.76
CA VAL A 35 9.55 24.25 -7.51
C VAL A 35 10.38 24.11 -6.24
N SER A 36 10.26 23.00 -5.52
CA SER A 36 10.99 22.74 -4.27
C SER A 36 12.29 21.96 -4.54
N PRO A 37 13.30 22.06 -3.65
CA PRO A 37 14.52 21.26 -3.75
C PRO A 37 14.30 19.76 -3.51
N PHE A 38 13.08 19.34 -3.14
CA PHE A 38 12.71 17.96 -2.81
C PHE A 38 11.95 17.26 -3.94
N LEU A 39 11.88 17.86 -5.14
CA LEU A 39 11.27 17.23 -6.31
C LEU A 39 11.92 15.87 -6.61
N LEU A 40 13.25 15.82 -6.63
CA LEU A 40 13.98 14.59 -6.89
C LEU A 40 14.17 13.81 -5.58
N PRO A 41 13.94 12.48 -5.61
CA PRO A 41 14.06 11.64 -4.44
C PRO A 41 15.54 11.39 -4.13
N THR A 42 16.15 12.21 -3.26
CA THR A 42 17.59 12.12 -2.97
C THR A 42 17.95 11.19 -1.81
N ARG A 43 16.98 10.80 -0.98
CA ARG A 43 17.19 9.98 0.23
C ARG A 43 15.99 9.09 0.53
N GLY A 44 16.22 8.12 1.44
CA GLY A 44 15.18 7.25 1.99
C GLY A 44 14.56 6.31 0.95
N ASP A 45 13.35 5.84 1.25
CA ASP A 45 12.70 4.81 0.44
C ASP A 45 12.35 5.31 -0.97
N MET A 46 12.08 6.61 -1.12
CA MET A 46 11.80 7.21 -2.43
C MET A 46 12.98 7.04 -3.38
N HIS A 47 14.20 7.31 -2.89
CA HIS A 47 15.44 7.13 -3.65
C HIS A 47 15.66 5.65 -3.98
N PHE A 48 15.38 4.75 -3.02
CA PHE A 48 15.49 3.30 -3.25
C PHE A 48 14.62 2.81 -4.41
N TYR A 49 13.34 3.22 -4.47
CA TYR A 49 12.46 2.84 -5.58
C TYR A 49 12.81 3.52 -6.89
N ASP A 50 13.24 4.78 -6.86
CA ASP A 50 13.70 5.50 -8.05
C ASP A 50 14.92 4.83 -8.70
N ASP A 51 15.94 4.54 -7.90
CA ASP A 51 17.15 3.84 -8.36
C ASP A 51 16.84 2.44 -8.89
N TRP A 52 15.92 1.73 -8.24
CA TRP A 52 15.50 0.42 -8.72
C TRP A 52 14.77 0.53 -10.07
N ALA A 53 13.86 1.49 -10.22
CA ALA A 53 13.18 1.74 -11.47
C ALA A 53 14.16 2.10 -12.60
N ARG A 54 15.14 2.97 -12.33
CA ARG A 54 16.18 3.37 -13.30
C ARG A 54 17.05 2.20 -13.75
N ARG A 55 17.41 1.29 -12.84
CA ARG A 55 18.12 0.03 -13.17
C ARG A 55 17.28 -0.88 -14.08
N ILE A 56 15.98 -1.00 -13.82
CA ILE A 56 15.09 -1.78 -14.70
C ILE A 56 15.01 -1.15 -16.10
N VAL A 57 14.90 0.18 -16.18
CA VAL A 57 14.87 0.90 -17.47
C VAL A 57 16.18 0.73 -18.24
N SER A 58 17.33 0.65 -17.57
CA SER A 58 18.64 0.40 -18.19
C SER A 58 18.88 -1.07 -18.58
N GLY A 59 17.89 -1.96 -18.39
CA GLY A 59 17.95 -3.37 -18.77
C GLY A 59 18.30 -4.34 -17.64
N GLN A 60 18.57 -3.84 -16.42
CA GLN A 60 18.81 -4.67 -15.24
C GLN A 60 17.47 -5.02 -14.55
N PHE A 61 16.71 -5.92 -15.16
CA PHE A 61 15.40 -6.35 -14.63
C PHE A 61 15.51 -7.05 -13.27
N THR A 62 16.59 -7.78 -13.02
CA THR A 62 16.84 -8.53 -11.80
C THR A 62 18.33 -8.48 -11.44
N ASP A 63 18.64 -8.65 -10.15
CA ASP A 63 19.99 -8.88 -9.63
C ASP A 63 20.30 -10.38 -9.43
N HIS A 64 19.44 -11.27 -9.93
CA HIS A 64 19.50 -12.72 -9.76
C HIS A 64 19.44 -13.21 -8.30
N LEU A 65 19.06 -12.34 -7.37
CA LEU A 65 18.86 -12.66 -5.96
C LEU A 65 17.38 -12.50 -5.59
N ALA A 66 16.95 -13.08 -4.47
CA ALA A 66 15.57 -12.89 -4.03
C ALA A 66 15.31 -11.40 -3.79
N PHE A 67 14.12 -10.91 -4.13
CA PHE A 67 13.84 -9.50 -3.96
C PHE A 67 14.09 -9.04 -2.53
N TYR A 68 14.94 -8.02 -2.35
CA TYR A 68 15.16 -7.46 -1.02
C TYR A 68 13.91 -6.76 -0.53
N GLY A 69 13.40 -5.77 -1.26
CA GLY A 69 12.13 -5.09 -1.00
C GLY A 69 10.98 -5.64 -1.85
N LEU A 70 9.80 -5.04 -1.73
CA LEU A 70 8.64 -5.38 -2.54
C LEU A 70 8.78 -4.75 -3.95
N PRO A 71 8.83 -5.54 -5.04
CA PRO A 71 9.26 -5.03 -6.35
C PRO A 71 8.18 -4.26 -7.12
N GLY A 72 6.89 -4.47 -6.81
CA GLY A 72 5.78 -4.04 -7.64
C GLY A 72 5.79 -2.55 -7.97
N TYR A 73 6.18 -1.70 -7.01
CA TYR A 73 6.26 -0.26 -7.23
C TYR A 73 7.46 0.14 -8.11
N ALA A 74 8.63 -0.49 -7.92
CA ALA A 74 9.80 -0.22 -8.76
C ALA A 74 9.53 -0.56 -10.24
N TYR A 75 8.87 -1.69 -10.50
CA TYR A 75 8.47 -2.10 -11.85
C TYR A 75 7.41 -1.17 -12.45
N LEU A 76 6.44 -0.71 -11.65
CA LEU A 76 5.48 0.28 -12.08
C LEU A 76 6.17 1.60 -12.47
N LEU A 77 7.08 2.11 -11.63
CA LEU A 77 7.86 3.31 -11.93
C LEU A 77 8.71 3.12 -13.19
N ALA A 78 9.36 1.97 -13.36
CA ALA A 78 10.16 1.69 -14.55
C ALA A 78 9.31 1.74 -15.84
N ALA A 79 8.10 1.19 -15.79
CA ALA A 79 7.17 1.27 -16.91
C ALA A 79 6.77 2.72 -17.22
N LEU A 80 6.48 3.53 -16.18
CA LEU A 80 6.16 4.95 -16.35
C LEU A 80 7.34 5.75 -16.91
N TYR A 81 8.56 5.50 -16.42
CA TYR A 81 9.77 6.16 -16.93
C TYR A 81 10.07 5.79 -18.37
N LYS A 82 9.79 4.55 -18.78
CA LYS A 82 9.95 4.11 -20.17
C LYS A 82 8.92 4.76 -21.11
N LEU A 83 7.70 4.97 -20.64
CA LEU A 83 6.59 5.50 -21.46
C LEU A 83 6.57 7.03 -21.55
N ALA A 84 6.86 7.72 -20.45
CA ALA A 84 6.70 9.17 -20.34
C ALA A 84 8.02 9.93 -20.12
N GLY A 85 9.14 9.21 -20.07
CA GLY A 85 10.45 9.77 -19.70
C GLY A 85 10.71 9.74 -18.20
N TYR A 86 11.99 9.85 -17.83
CA TYR A 86 12.39 9.91 -16.42
C TYR A 86 11.91 11.21 -15.77
N GLY A 87 11.20 11.07 -14.66
CA GLY A 87 10.79 12.19 -13.83
C GLY A 87 9.67 11.82 -12.84
N PRO A 88 9.64 12.45 -11.66
CA PRO A 88 8.67 12.12 -10.61
C PRO A 88 7.25 12.63 -10.92
N PHE A 89 7.09 13.55 -11.87
CA PHE A 89 5.84 14.24 -12.15
C PHE A 89 4.72 13.29 -12.60
N VAL A 90 4.96 12.41 -13.57
CA VAL A 90 3.92 11.52 -14.10
C VAL A 90 3.46 10.50 -13.06
N PRO A 91 4.36 9.79 -12.33
CA PRO A 91 3.94 8.97 -11.20
C PRO A 91 3.14 9.75 -10.15
N ALA A 92 3.60 10.94 -9.75
CA ALA A 92 2.92 11.75 -8.75
C ALA A 92 1.55 12.26 -9.21
N LEU A 93 1.39 12.59 -10.50
CA LEU A 93 0.10 12.97 -11.08
C LEU A 93 -0.90 11.80 -11.06
N LEU A 94 -0.44 10.59 -11.40
CA LEU A 94 -1.29 9.39 -11.30
C LEU A 94 -1.69 9.12 -9.86
N GLN A 95 -0.77 9.27 -8.90
CA GLN A 95 -1.07 9.16 -7.48
C GLN A 95 -2.06 10.21 -7.00
N ALA A 96 -1.94 11.46 -7.46
CA ALA A 96 -2.91 12.53 -7.18
C ALA A 96 -4.32 12.20 -7.71
N LEU A 97 -4.42 11.61 -8.90
CA LEU A 97 -5.68 11.14 -9.47
C LEU A 97 -6.29 10.00 -8.64
N LEU A 98 -5.47 9.05 -8.17
CA LEU A 98 -5.92 7.96 -7.30
C LEU A 98 -6.33 8.46 -5.92
N ASP A 99 -5.64 9.45 -5.36
CA ASP A 99 -6.00 10.05 -4.09
C ASP A 99 -7.33 10.83 -4.17
N ALA A 100 -7.55 11.57 -5.26
CA ALA A 100 -8.85 12.17 -5.55
C ALA A 100 -9.95 11.10 -5.75
N GLY A 101 -9.61 9.98 -6.40
CA GLY A 101 -10.47 8.81 -6.52
C GLY A 101 -10.81 8.19 -5.16
N THR A 102 -9.86 8.17 -4.23
CA THR A 102 -10.05 7.71 -2.85
C THR A 102 -11.08 8.58 -2.13
N ALA A 103 -10.99 9.91 -2.27
CA ALA A 103 -11.98 10.83 -1.75
C ALA A 103 -13.40 10.54 -2.27
N VAL A 104 -13.54 10.22 -3.56
CA VAL A 104 -14.83 9.81 -4.14
C VAL A 104 -15.34 8.51 -3.52
N LEU A 105 -14.46 7.55 -3.26
CA LEU A 105 -14.84 6.28 -2.63
C LEU A 105 -15.29 6.49 -1.18
N ILE A 106 -14.57 7.33 -0.41
CA ILE A 106 -14.97 7.75 0.94
C ILE A 106 -16.36 8.38 0.90
N TYR A 107 -16.58 9.37 0.03
CA TYR A 107 -17.89 10.00 -0.15
C TYR A 107 -19.00 8.98 -0.43
N LYS A 108 -18.78 8.07 -1.39
CA LYS A 108 -19.75 7.06 -1.79
C LYS A 108 -20.06 6.07 -0.65
N ILE A 109 -19.04 5.65 0.08
CA ILE A 109 -19.19 4.77 1.25
C ILE A 109 -20.00 5.47 2.34
N SER A 110 -19.69 6.72 2.66
CA SER A 110 -20.46 7.50 3.64
C SER A 110 -21.93 7.62 3.23
N VAL A 111 -22.20 7.96 1.97
CA VAL A 111 -23.58 8.05 1.47
C VAL A 111 -24.32 6.71 1.55
N ALA A 112 -23.63 5.61 1.23
CA ALA A 112 -24.25 4.27 1.31
C ALA A 112 -24.59 3.88 2.76
N ILE A 113 -23.68 4.12 3.71
CA ILE A 113 -23.86 3.77 5.13
C ILE A 113 -24.98 4.61 5.76
N PHE A 114 -24.97 5.93 5.53
CA PHE A 114 -25.92 6.86 6.15
C PHE A 114 -27.20 7.05 5.34
N SER A 115 -27.41 6.29 4.26
CA SER A 115 -28.60 6.44 3.41
C SER A 115 -29.94 6.32 4.19
N GLY A 116 -29.96 5.54 5.27
CA GLY A 116 -31.13 5.37 6.14
C GLY A 116 -31.50 6.59 7.02
N THR A 117 -30.58 7.54 7.24
CA THR A 117 -30.86 8.77 8.01
C THR A 117 -31.37 9.92 7.13
N GLY A 118 -31.47 9.69 5.81
CA GLY A 118 -31.90 10.67 4.81
C GLY A 118 -30.77 11.06 3.86
N MET A 119 -31.09 11.14 2.56
CA MET A 119 -30.08 11.35 1.51
C MET A 119 -29.25 12.61 1.72
N ARG A 120 -29.87 13.73 2.13
CA ARG A 120 -29.15 14.98 2.39
C ARG A 120 -28.14 14.85 3.53
N CYS A 121 -28.54 14.24 4.65
CA CYS A 121 -27.64 13.99 5.79
C CYS A 121 -26.48 13.07 5.40
N ALA A 122 -26.75 12.03 4.63
CA ALA A 122 -25.73 11.12 4.12
C ALA A 122 -24.72 11.83 3.19
N GLN A 123 -25.22 12.72 2.32
CA GLN A 123 -24.38 13.54 1.44
C GLN A 123 -23.52 14.53 2.24
N ILE A 124 -24.08 15.21 3.24
CA ILE A 124 -23.33 16.12 4.11
C ILE A 124 -22.23 15.36 4.87
N ALA A 125 -22.56 14.22 5.47
CA ALA A 125 -21.58 13.38 6.15
C ALA A 125 -20.44 12.95 5.21
N GLY A 126 -20.77 12.57 3.98
CA GLY A 126 -19.79 12.25 2.94
C GLY A 126 -18.91 13.45 2.55
N LEU A 127 -19.49 14.65 2.43
CA LEU A 127 -18.74 15.87 2.14
C LEU A 127 -17.79 16.24 3.29
N VAL A 128 -18.23 16.11 4.54
CA VAL A 128 -17.39 16.35 5.73
C VAL A 128 -16.23 15.35 5.78
N ALA A 129 -16.50 14.06 5.59
CA ALA A 129 -15.46 13.03 5.56
C ALA A 129 -14.43 13.27 4.44
N THR A 130 -14.91 13.67 3.26
CA THR A 130 -14.05 14.04 2.13
C THR A 130 -13.24 15.30 2.41
N GLY A 131 -13.83 16.30 3.05
CA GLY A 131 -13.13 17.51 3.48
C GLY A 131 -11.97 17.18 4.40
N GLY A 132 -12.19 16.29 5.37
CA GLY A 132 -11.13 15.75 6.23
C GLY A 132 -10.02 15.06 5.42
N TRP A 133 -10.37 14.19 4.46
CA TRP A 133 -9.38 13.55 3.57
C TRP A 133 -8.60 14.57 2.72
N ALA A 134 -9.28 15.61 2.24
CA ALA A 134 -8.69 16.63 1.39
C ALA A 134 -7.56 17.39 2.11
N VAL A 135 -7.74 17.69 3.40
CA VAL A 135 -6.75 18.42 4.22
C VAL A 135 -5.81 17.50 5.00
N PHE A 136 -6.10 16.20 5.10
CA PHE A 136 -5.26 15.25 5.83
C PHE A 136 -3.83 15.22 5.28
N VAL A 137 -2.87 15.75 6.06
CA VAL A 137 -1.49 16.00 5.60
C VAL A 137 -0.80 14.73 5.09
N PRO A 138 -0.87 13.55 5.76
CA PRO A 138 -0.29 12.34 5.21
C PRO A 138 -0.82 11.99 3.81
N ALA A 139 -2.12 12.12 3.55
CA ALA A 139 -2.67 11.86 2.21
C ALA A 139 -2.11 12.86 1.17
N GLN A 140 -1.98 14.15 1.53
CA GLN A 140 -1.33 15.15 0.68
C GLN A 140 0.12 14.76 0.35
N THR A 141 0.92 14.40 1.36
CA THR A 141 2.33 14.05 1.20
C THR A 141 2.51 12.79 0.36
N TYR A 142 1.85 11.70 0.73
CA TYR A 142 2.01 10.40 0.08
C TYR A 142 1.38 10.32 -1.33
N ALA A 143 0.49 11.26 -1.69
CA ALA A 143 0.05 11.43 -3.06
C ALA A 143 1.12 12.08 -3.96
N ALA A 144 2.01 12.92 -3.40
CA ALA A 144 2.98 13.69 -4.16
C ALA A 144 4.36 13.03 -4.28
N ILE A 145 4.77 12.24 -3.29
CA ILE A 145 6.09 11.58 -3.27
C ILE A 145 6.08 10.19 -3.92
N LEU A 146 7.24 9.71 -4.37
CA LEU A 146 7.37 8.41 -5.02
C LEU A 146 7.29 7.26 -4.01
N MET A 147 6.06 6.93 -3.60
CA MET A 147 5.73 5.82 -2.72
C MET A 147 4.50 5.05 -3.21
N PRO A 148 4.41 3.73 -2.94
CA PRO A 148 3.23 2.94 -3.33
C PRO A 148 1.97 3.24 -2.50
N THR A 149 2.07 4.08 -1.47
CA THR A 149 1.01 4.32 -0.47
C THR A 149 -0.32 4.78 -1.08
N ALA A 150 -0.31 5.73 -2.01
CA ALA A 150 -1.55 6.23 -2.64
C ALA A 150 -2.27 5.13 -3.45
N TRP A 151 -1.49 4.26 -4.12
CA TRP A 151 -2.02 3.11 -4.85
C TRP A 151 -2.68 2.11 -3.91
N LEU A 152 -2.00 1.74 -2.81
CA LEU A 152 -2.54 0.86 -1.78
C LEU A 152 -3.85 1.40 -1.22
N VAL A 153 -3.85 2.66 -0.78
CA VAL A 153 -5.01 3.29 -0.15
C VAL A 153 -6.20 3.31 -1.10
N PHE A 154 -6.00 3.68 -2.37
CA PHE A 154 -7.06 3.64 -3.35
C PHE A 154 -7.64 2.22 -3.54
N ILE A 155 -6.77 1.21 -3.70
CA ILE A 155 -7.22 -0.19 -3.87
C ILE A 155 -7.96 -0.69 -2.61
N PHE A 156 -7.47 -0.35 -1.42
CA PHE A 156 -8.13 -0.68 -0.16
C PHE A 156 -9.56 -0.11 -0.12
N TRP A 157 -9.73 1.19 -0.39
CA TRP A 157 -11.04 1.83 -0.38
C TRP A 157 -11.93 1.35 -1.53
N LEU A 158 -11.34 0.98 -2.66
CA LEU A 158 -12.08 0.42 -3.80
C LEU A 158 -12.67 -0.94 -3.42
N ILE A 159 -11.87 -1.81 -2.79
CA ILE A 159 -12.33 -3.11 -2.30
C ILE A 159 -13.44 -2.92 -1.25
N LEU A 160 -13.25 -2.01 -0.29
CA LEU A 160 -14.29 -1.69 0.69
C LEU A 160 -15.58 -1.20 0.03
N TRP A 161 -15.48 -0.29 -0.95
CA TRP A 161 -16.63 0.20 -1.69
C TRP A 161 -17.35 -0.93 -2.44
N ARG A 162 -16.61 -1.85 -3.09
CA ARG A 162 -17.19 -3.02 -3.76
C ARG A 162 -17.96 -3.89 -2.79
N ILE A 163 -17.39 -4.15 -1.62
CA ILE A 163 -18.07 -4.90 -0.55
C ILE A 163 -19.32 -4.13 -0.12
N ILE A 164 -19.23 -2.87 0.27
CA ILE A 164 -20.35 -2.10 0.86
C ILE A 164 -21.49 -1.86 -0.12
N ARG A 165 -21.19 -1.49 -1.37
CA ARG A 165 -22.20 -1.18 -2.39
C ARG A 165 -23.10 -2.37 -2.73
N GLN A 166 -22.56 -3.58 -2.69
CA GLN A 166 -23.31 -4.78 -3.04
C GLN A 166 -24.06 -5.35 -1.84
N LYS A 167 -25.34 -5.67 -2.02
CA LYS A 167 -26.12 -6.39 -1.00
C LYS A 167 -25.70 -7.85 -0.89
N ASN A 168 -25.38 -8.48 -2.01
CA ASN A 168 -25.01 -9.88 -2.09
C ASN A 168 -23.50 -10.08 -1.88
N ALA A 169 -23.12 -11.33 -1.59
CA ALA A 169 -21.74 -11.78 -1.54
C ALA A 169 -21.04 -11.59 -2.91
N PRO A 170 -19.73 -11.30 -2.93
CA PRO A 170 -18.97 -11.26 -4.17
C PRO A 170 -19.16 -12.54 -5.00
N GLY A 171 -19.51 -12.37 -6.27
CA GLY A 171 -19.62 -13.49 -7.21
C GLY A 171 -18.25 -14.12 -7.52
N ARG A 172 -18.24 -15.26 -8.20
CA ARG A 172 -17.02 -16.02 -8.57
C ARG A 172 -15.96 -15.17 -9.28
N CYS A 173 -16.35 -14.51 -10.37
CA CYS A 173 -15.44 -13.65 -11.14
C CYS A 173 -14.98 -12.44 -10.33
N GLU A 174 -15.86 -11.87 -9.51
CA GLU A 174 -15.50 -10.74 -8.66
C GLU A 174 -14.52 -11.15 -7.56
N ALA A 175 -14.70 -12.31 -6.94
CA ALA A 175 -13.77 -12.85 -5.96
C ALA A 175 -12.38 -13.07 -6.58
N LEU A 176 -12.31 -13.62 -7.81
CA LEU A 176 -11.05 -13.74 -8.56
C LEU A 176 -10.38 -12.38 -8.78
N ILE A 177 -11.13 -11.38 -9.26
CA ILE A 177 -10.61 -10.04 -9.54
C ILE A 177 -10.15 -9.35 -8.25
N LEU A 178 -10.93 -9.42 -7.18
CA LEU A 178 -10.57 -8.84 -5.88
C LEU A 178 -9.32 -9.52 -5.31
N GLY A 179 -9.22 -10.85 -5.42
CA GLY A 179 -8.02 -11.60 -5.07
C GLY A 179 -6.81 -11.15 -5.88
N LEU A 180 -6.96 -11.03 -7.20
CA LEU A 180 -5.90 -10.57 -8.10
C LEU A 180 -5.41 -9.15 -7.75
N LEU A 181 -6.34 -8.23 -7.46
CA LEU A 181 -6.01 -6.88 -7.02
C LEU A 181 -5.24 -6.88 -5.69
N VAL A 182 -5.67 -7.69 -4.72
CA VAL A 182 -4.95 -7.87 -3.45
C VAL A 182 -3.55 -8.43 -3.70
N GLY A 183 -3.42 -9.48 -4.51
CA GLY A 183 -2.14 -10.11 -4.81
C GLY A 183 -1.16 -9.19 -5.52
N LEU A 184 -1.62 -8.49 -6.58
CA LEU A 184 -0.80 -7.50 -7.30
C LEU A 184 -0.36 -6.37 -6.38
N THR A 185 -1.28 -5.82 -5.57
CA THR A 185 -0.95 -4.75 -4.62
C THR A 185 0.03 -5.24 -3.55
N ALA A 186 -0.05 -6.51 -3.15
CA ALA A 186 0.86 -7.10 -2.17
C ALA A 186 2.31 -7.14 -2.67
N THR A 187 2.53 -7.16 -4.00
CA THR A 187 3.87 -7.05 -4.58
C THR A 187 4.51 -5.67 -4.39
N ALA A 188 3.72 -4.64 -4.07
CA ALA A 188 4.20 -3.30 -3.74
C ALA A 188 4.12 -3.01 -2.23
N ILE A 189 3.00 -3.38 -1.58
CA ILE A 189 2.81 -3.25 -0.13
C ILE A 189 2.05 -4.47 0.41
N ALA A 190 2.75 -5.35 1.11
CA ALA A 190 2.24 -6.64 1.58
C ALA A 190 1.10 -6.54 2.62
N THR A 191 0.94 -5.40 3.31
CA THR A 191 -0.10 -5.22 4.33
C THR A 191 -1.52 -5.28 3.75
N ILE A 192 -1.70 -5.11 2.44
CA ILE A 192 -3.01 -5.32 1.79
C ILE A 192 -3.55 -6.74 1.95
N LEU A 193 -2.69 -7.73 2.21
CA LEU A 193 -3.09 -9.12 2.46
C LEU A 193 -4.01 -9.25 3.69
N PHE A 194 -3.97 -8.30 4.63
CA PHE A 194 -4.91 -8.24 5.75
C PHE A 194 -6.37 -7.95 5.34
N LEU A 195 -6.63 -7.64 4.05
CA LEU A 195 -7.99 -7.60 3.52
C LEU A 195 -8.58 -8.98 3.18
N ILE A 196 -7.77 -10.04 3.09
CA ILE A 196 -8.27 -11.38 2.76
C ILE A 196 -9.32 -11.86 3.78
N PRO A 197 -9.11 -11.77 5.11
CA PRO A 197 -10.14 -12.12 6.09
C PRO A 197 -11.44 -11.32 5.92
N LEU A 198 -11.35 -10.04 5.56
CA LEU A 198 -12.53 -9.22 5.30
C LEU A 198 -13.29 -9.69 4.05
N LEU A 199 -12.58 -10.05 2.98
CA LEU A 199 -13.17 -10.60 1.75
C LEU A 199 -13.81 -11.97 1.99
N ILE A 200 -13.16 -12.84 2.77
CA ILE A 200 -13.73 -14.11 3.22
C ILE A 200 -15.03 -13.84 4.00
N SER A 201 -15.00 -12.89 4.93
CA SER A 201 -16.18 -12.52 5.72
C SER A 201 -17.30 -11.99 4.81
N ALA A 202 -16.99 -11.17 3.81
CA ALA A 202 -17.96 -10.69 2.84
C ALA A 202 -18.58 -11.81 2.00
N ILE A 203 -17.80 -12.84 1.62
CA ILE A 203 -18.29 -14.01 0.86
C ILE A 203 -19.18 -14.92 1.74
N VAL A 204 -18.80 -15.11 3.00
CA VAL A 204 -19.47 -16.04 3.92
C VAL A 204 -20.72 -15.43 4.56
N LEU A 205 -20.67 -14.16 4.96
CA LEU A 205 -21.74 -13.53 5.75
C LEU A 205 -22.83 -12.90 4.87
N LYS A 206 -22.52 -12.44 3.66
CA LYS A 206 -23.53 -11.83 2.80
C LYS A 206 -24.45 -12.87 2.14
N PRO A 207 -25.68 -12.48 1.79
CA PRO A 207 -26.57 -13.30 0.99
C PRO A 207 -25.92 -13.74 -0.32
N ALA A 208 -26.03 -15.03 -0.67
CA ALA A 208 -25.48 -15.53 -1.92
C ALA A 208 -26.29 -15.01 -3.12
N ILE A 209 -25.62 -14.81 -4.28
CA ILE A 209 -26.28 -14.40 -5.53
C ILE A 209 -27.21 -15.48 -6.08
N SER A 210 -26.92 -16.76 -5.81
CA SER A 210 -27.72 -17.91 -6.29
C SER A 210 -28.31 -18.69 -5.12
N ASN A 211 -29.60 -19.04 -5.23
CA ASN A 211 -30.31 -19.86 -4.25
C ASN A 211 -29.96 -21.36 -4.34
N HIS A 212 -29.51 -21.83 -5.51
CA HIS A 212 -29.16 -23.22 -5.71
C HIS A 212 -27.73 -23.50 -5.22
N SER A 213 -27.61 -24.25 -4.13
CA SER A 213 -26.36 -24.66 -3.47
C SER A 213 -25.44 -23.48 -3.08
N GLN A 214 -25.91 -22.68 -2.11
CA GLN A 214 -25.15 -21.56 -1.53
C GLN A 214 -23.74 -21.98 -1.08
N PHE A 215 -23.60 -23.18 -0.52
CA PHE A 215 -22.32 -23.73 -0.07
C PHE A 215 -21.30 -23.89 -1.21
N ARG A 216 -21.68 -24.53 -2.33
CA ARG A 216 -20.78 -24.72 -3.49
C ARG A 216 -20.36 -23.39 -4.10
N THR A 217 -21.28 -22.44 -4.18
CA THR A 217 -20.98 -21.10 -4.72
C THR A 217 -20.01 -20.33 -3.83
N ARG A 218 -20.17 -20.42 -2.50
CA ARG A 218 -19.23 -19.80 -1.55
C ARG A 218 -17.84 -20.42 -1.61
N ILE A 219 -17.74 -21.75 -1.62
CA ILE A 219 -16.44 -22.43 -1.76
C ILE A 219 -15.77 -22.03 -3.07
N SER A 220 -16.51 -22.03 -4.19
CA SER A 220 -15.95 -21.62 -5.47
C SER A 220 -15.45 -20.17 -5.46
N ALA A 221 -16.18 -19.24 -4.83
CA ALA A 221 -15.73 -17.86 -4.67
C ALA A 221 -14.48 -17.75 -3.78
N LEU A 222 -14.40 -18.50 -2.67
CA LEU A 222 -13.22 -18.54 -1.81
C LEU A 222 -11.99 -19.09 -2.54
N VAL A 223 -12.15 -20.20 -3.26
CA VAL A 223 -11.07 -20.78 -4.09
C VAL A 223 -10.60 -19.76 -5.12
N LEU A 224 -11.52 -19.09 -5.82
CA LEU A 224 -11.18 -18.08 -6.81
C LEU A 224 -10.53 -16.84 -6.19
N LEU A 225 -10.92 -16.43 -4.98
CA LEU A 225 -10.24 -15.38 -4.23
C LEU A 225 -8.77 -15.73 -3.99
N PHE A 226 -8.50 -16.93 -3.48
CA PHE A 226 -7.14 -17.39 -3.23
C PHE A 226 -6.34 -17.59 -4.52
N LEU A 227 -6.96 -18.13 -5.58
CA LEU A 227 -6.32 -18.24 -6.89
C LEU A 227 -5.97 -16.87 -7.48
N GLY A 228 -6.85 -15.88 -7.32
CA GLY A 228 -6.57 -14.51 -7.72
C GLY A 228 -5.39 -13.93 -6.96
N ALA A 229 -5.39 -14.05 -5.63
CA ALA A 229 -4.30 -13.58 -4.79
C ALA A 229 -2.97 -14.25 -5.15
N ALA A 230 -2.98 -15.58 -5.30
CA ALA A 230 -1.82 -16.35 -5.74
C ALA A 230 -1.31 -15.90 -7.11
N ALA A 231 -2.21 -15.74 -8.10
CA ALA A 231 -1.86 -15.24 -9.43
C ALA A 231 -1.25 -13.84 -9.38
N GLY A 232 -1.80 -12.93 -8.57
CA GLY A 232 -1.26 -11.58 -8.41
C GLY A 232 0.11 -11.54 -7.75
N THR A 233 0.36 -12.40 -6.76
CA THR A 233 1.68 -12.53 -6.11
C THR A 233 2.68 -13.37 -6.91
N SER A 234 2.22 -14.11 -7.92
CA SER A 234 3.03 -15.10 -8.63
C SER A 234 4.30 -14.55 -9.27
N PRO A 235 4.36 -13.32 -9.84
CA PRO A 235 5.60 -12.82 -10.43
C PRO A 235 6.75 -12.77 -9.42
N CYS A 236 6.48 -12.33 -8.18
CA CYS A 236 7.50 -12.29 -7.11
C CYS A 236 7.93 -13.69 -6.71
N TRP A 237 6.97 -14.58 -6.48
CA TRP A 237 7.25 -15.94 -6.03
C TRP A 237 8.00 -16.76 -7.09
N VAL A 238 7.58 -16.68 -8.35
CA VAL A 238 8.23 -17.35 -9.49
C VAL A 238 9.66 -16.84 -9.66
N HIS A 239 9.87 -15.52 -9.58
CA HIS A 239 11.20 -14.94 -9.65
C HIS A 239 12.10 -15.46 -8.52
N ASN A 240 11.66 -15.37 -7.26
CA ASN A 240 12.48 -15.79 -6.12
C ASN A 240 12.79 -17.29 -6.19
N CYS A 241 11.81 -18.13 -6.54
CA CYS A 241 12.00 -19.58 -6.60
C CYS A 241 12.85 -20.04 -7.80
N LEU A 242 12.59 -19.51 -9.00
CA LEU A 242 13.20 -20.02 -10.23
C LEU A 242 14.45 -19.25 -10.66
N VAL A 243 14.47 -17.93 -10.50
CA VAL A 243 15.61 -17.08 -10.87
C VAL A 243 16.60 -17.01 -9.73
N ALA A 244 16.14 -16.69 -8.52
CA ALA A 244 17.03 -16.54 -7.37
C ALA A 244 17.34 -17.84 -6.62
N GLN A 245 16.65 -18.94 -6.97
CA GLN A 245 16.78 -20.24 -6.30
C GLN A 245 16.65 -20.14 -4.77
N ASP A 246 15.71 -19.29 -4.31
CA ASP A 246 15.49 -18.96 -2.92
C ASP A 246 13.97 -18.88 -2.64
N ARG A 247 13.48 -19.69 -1.69
CA ARG A 247 12.03 -19.92 -1.48
C ARG A 247 11.40 -18.82 -0.62
N VAL A 248 11.49 -17.58 -1.11
CA VAL A 248 10.96 -16.38 -0.47
C VAL A 248 9.64 -15.98 -1.15
N PHE A 249 8.58 -15.76 -0.35
CA PHE A 249 7.25 -15.51 -0.90
C PHE A 249 7.14 -14.20 -1.70
N LEU A 250 7.40 -13.05 -1.06
CA LEU A 250 7.36 -11.74 -1.72
C LEU A 250 8.74 -11.09 -1.71
N SER A 251 9.33 -10.91 -0.52
CA SER A 251 10.65 -10.32 -0.36
C SER A 251 11.35 -10.83 0.88
N ALA A 252 12.68 -10.79 0.87
CA ALA A 252 13.53 -11.19 1.99
C ALA A 252 13.57 -10.13 3.09
N HIS A 253 12.93 -8.98 2.90
CA HIS A 253 12.89 -7.88 3.87
C HIS A 253 12.18 -8.19 5.19
N SER A 254 11.28 -9.18 5.19
CA SER A 254 10.36 -9.39 6.30
C SER A 254 11.07 -9.71 7.62
N GLY A 255 12.16 -10.45 7.56
CA GLY A 255 12.88 -10.88 8.76
C GLY A 255 13.52 -9.74 9.52
N ILE A 256 14.26 -8.87 8.84
CA ILE A 256 14.86 -7.71 9.49
C ILE A 256 13.78 -6.76 10.02
N ASN A 257 12.69 -6.52 9.27
CA ASN A 257 11.56 -5.72 9.76
C ASN A 257 10.89 -6.32 10.99
N PHE A 258 10.78 -7.65 11.04
CA PHE A 258 10.27 -8.34 12.21
C PHE A 258 11.16 -8.13 13.43
N TRP A 259 12.50 -8.15 13.26
CA TRP A 259 13.45 -7.83 14.32
C TRP A 259 13.43 -6.35 14.73
N ILE A 260 13.41 -5.41 13.78
CA ILE A 260 13.28 -3.95 14.04
C ILE A 260 12.08 -3.69 14.94
N GLY A 261 10.94 -4.31 14.62
CA GLY A 261 9.73 -4.18 15.42
C GLY A 261 9.76 -4.94 16.74
N ASN A 262 10.58 -5.98 16.91
CA ASN A 262 10.49 -6.92 18.04
C ASN A 262 11.88 -7.31 18.58
N ASN A 263 12.60 -6.33 19.11
CA ASN A 263 13.89 -6.53 19.77
C ASN A 263 13.88 -5.88 21.18
N PRO A 264 14.88 -6.18 22.04
CA PRO A 264 14.94 -5.64 23.41
C PRO A 264 14.93 -4.11 23.50
N SER A 265 15.43 -3.41 22.48
CA SER A 265 15.47 -1.95 22.42
C SER A 265 14.28 -1.31 21.69
N ALA A 266 13.36 -2.13 21.16
CA ALA A 266 12.19 -1.64 20.46
C ALA A 266 11.25 -0.92 21.43
N ASN A 267 10.83 0.28 21.06
CA ASN A 267 10.00 1.17 21.89
C ASN A 267 8.68 1.54 21.19
N GLY A 268 8.24 0.73 20.23
CA GLY A 268 7.05 0.97 19.41
C GLY A 268 7.27 1.94 18.25
N TYR A 269 8.47 2.50 18.11
CA TYR A 269 8.90 3.25 16.93
C TYR A 269 9.82 2.37 16.06
N PRO A 270 9.77 2.48 14.72
CA PRO A 270 10.75 1.85 13.82
C PRO A 270 12.11 2.52 13.99
N ARG A 271 12.84 2.14 15.04
CA ARG A 271 14.23 2.57 15.24
C ARG A 271 15.14 1.55 14.57
N PHE A 272 16.11 2.05 13.82
CA PHE A 272 17.21 1.23 13.33
C PHE A 272 17.91 0.58 14.55
N PRO A 273 18.02 -0.76 14.58
CA PRO A 273 18.73 -1.47 15.63
C PRO A 273 20.17 -0.95 15.76
N PRO A 274 20.73 -0.93 16.97
CA PRO A 274 22.14 -0.57 17.16
C PRO A 274 23.03 -1.40 16.23
N GLY A 275 23.90 -0.71 15.46
CA GLY A 275 24.82 -1.34 14.50
C GLY A 275 24.32 -1.37 13.04
N LEU A 276 23.08 -0.94 12.75
CA LEU A 276 22.60 -0.79 11.37
C LEU A 276 22.51 0.69 10.99
N ARG A 277 23.12 1.07 9.87
CA ARG A 277 23.08 2.44 9.35
C ARG A 277 21.69 2.77 8.79
N ALA A 278 21.30 4.04 8.94
CA ALA A 278 20.05 4.55 8.39
C ALA A 278 20.08 4.56 6.85
N GLY A 279 18.96 4.20 6.23
CA GLY A 279 18.79 4.14 4.79
C GLY A 279 18.74 2.72 4.23
N GLN A 280 17.86 2.49 3.26
CA GLN A 280 17.45 1.15 2.85
C GLN A 280 18.59 0.28 2.29
N ALA A 281 19.49 0.87 1.50
CA ALA A 281 20.64 0.16 0.93
C ALA A 281 21.74 -0.11 1.97
N ALA A 282 22.02 0.84 2.87
CA ALA A 282 22.99 0.66 3.92
C ALA A 282 22.51 -0.38 4.95
N MET A 283 21.23 -0.32 5.33
CA MET A 283 20.61 -1.30 6.21
C MET A 283 20.59 -2.70 5.58
N LEU A 284 20.37 -2.79 4.25
CA LEU A 284 20.47 -4.08 3.55
C LEU A 284 21.86 -4.68 3.71
N GLN A 285 22.90 -3.90 3.43
CA GLN A 285 24.28 -4.37 3.52
C GLN A 285 24.62 -4.78 4.95
N ASP A 286 24.36 -3.91 5.94
CA ASP A 286 24.68 -4.19 7.34
C ASP A 286 23.88 -5.40 7.87
N SER A 287 22.65 -5.58 7.39
CA SER A 287 21.81 -6.76 7.70
C SER A 287 22.39 -8.06 7.15
N ILE A 288 22.97 -8.04 5.95
CA ILE A 288 23.66 -9.19 5.35
C ILE A 288 24.95 -9.46 6.14
N ASP A 289 25.80 -8.46 6.30
CA ASP A 289 27.12 -8.58 6.94
C ASP A 289 26.98 -9.16 8.36
N ALA A 290 26.00 -8.68 9.14
CA ALA A 290 25.75 -9.17 10.49
C ALA A 290 25.25 -10.64 10.53
N ALA A 291 24.50 -11.07 9.52
CA ALA A 291 24.01 -12.45 9.44
C ALA A 291 25.11 -13.41 8.94
N GLU A 292 25.86 -13.01 7.91
CA GLU A 292 26.97 -13.79 7.35
C GLU A 292 28.14 -13.92 8.35
N SER A 293 28.46 -12.84 9.07
CA SER A 293 29.46 -12.87 10.15
C SER A 293 29.07 -13.84 11.26
N ALA A 294 27.79 -13.89 11.63
CA ALA A 294 27.29 -14.84 12.62
C ALA A 294 27.27 -16.30 12.11
N ALA A 295 27.07 -16.51 10.81
CA ALA A 295 27.06 -17.84 10.18
C ALA A 295 28.46 -18.35 9.83
N GLY A 296 29.44 -17.46 9.65
CA GLY A 296 30.80 -17.80 9.21
C GLY A 296 30.91 -18.13 7.71
N HIS A 297 29.87 -17.88 6.92
CA HIS A 297 29.85 -18.10 5.47
C HIS A 297 28.81 -17.18 4.80
N SER A 298 28.86 -17.08 3.47
CA SER A 298 27.87 -16.29 2.72
C SER A 298 26.48 -16.93 2.75
N LEU A 299 25.45 -16.10 2.81
CA LEU A 299 24.05 -16.48 2.98
C LEU A 299 23.18 -15.96 1.84
N LYS A 300 22.20 -16.76 1.42
CA LYS A 300 21.11 -16.28 0.57
C LYS A 300 20.28 -15.24 1.32
N ARG A 301 19.64 -14.32 0.59
CA ARG A 301 18.78 -13.29 1.20
C ARG A 301 17.66 -13.89 2.06
N GLY A 302 17.07 -15.02 1.66
CA GLY A 302 16.11 -15.77 2.45
C GLY A 302 16.68 -16.30 3.77
N GLU A 303 17.93 -16.74 3.78
CA GLU A 303 18.64 -17.19 4.99
C GLU A 303 18.95 -16.02 5.93
N VAL A 304 19.38 -14.87 5.38
CA VAL A 304 19.51 -13.61 6.14
C VAL A 304 18.16 -13.23 6.77
N SER A 305 17.06 -13.31 6.01
CA SER A 305 15.71 -13.07 6.53
C SER A 305 15.34 -14.05 7.65
N HIS A 306 15.70 -15.32 7.49
CA HIS A 306 15.46 -16.35 8.49
C HIS A 306 16.23 -16.08 9.77
N TYR A 307 17.51 -15.70 9.68
CA TYR A 307 18.36 -15.33 10.81
C TYR A 307 17.70 -14.24 11.67
N TRP A 308 17.29 -13.12 11.07
CA TRP A 308 16.62 -12.04 11.78
C TRP A 308 15.26 -12.44 12.35
N SER A 309 14.49 -13.23 11.59
CA SER A 309 13.20 -13.74 12.06
C SER A 309 13.35 -14.67 13.26
N ALA A 310 14.36 -15.54 13.24
CA ALA A 310 14.67 -16.47 14.32
C ALA A 310 15.11 -15.69 15.57
N LYS A 311 15.97 -14.68 15.40
CA LYS A 311 16.40 -13.77 16.47
C LYS A 311 15.21 -13.08 17.15
N ALA A 312 14.25 -12.58 16.37
CA ALA A 312 13.03 -11.98 16.90
C ALA A 312 12.15 -12.99 17.64
N ARG A 313 11.96 -14.20 17.10
CA ARG A 313 11.19 -15.26 17.75
C ARG A 313 11.83 -15.69 19.08
N ASP A 314 13.15 -15.86 19.11
CA ASP A 314 13.89 -16.21 20.32
C ASP A 314 13.70 -15.14 21.41
N TYR A 315 13.79 -13.86 21.07
CA TYR A 315 13.49 -12.78 22.01
C TYR A 315 12.05 -12.83 22.56
N ILE A 316 11.05 -13.02 21.68
CA ILE A 316 9.64 -13.11 22.08
C ILE A 316 9.41 -14.30 23.02
N GLN A 317 10.02 -15.44 22.72
CA GLN A 317 9.90 -16.66 23.52
C GLN A 317 10.58 -16.54 24.89
N ARG A 318 11.75 -15.90 24.97
CA ARG A 318 12.47 -15.67 26.23
C ARG A 318 11.84 -14.57 27.09
N TYR A 319 11.22 -13.55 26.48
CA TYR A 319 10.70 -12.37 27.18
C TYR A 319 9.25 -12.01 26.77
N PRO A 320 8.27 -12.94 26.93
CA PRO A 320 6.90 -12.73 26.43
C PRO A 320 6.19 -11.54 27.10
N ALA A 321 6.41 -11.31 28.39
CA ALA A 321 5.81 -10.18 29.11
C ALA A 321 6.34 -8.82 28.60
N ALA A 322 7.64 -8.73 28.30
CA ALA A 322 8.23 -7.51 27.73
C ALA A 322 7.70 -7.27 26.31
N TRP A 323 7.57 -8.32 25.50
CA TRP A 323 6.96 -8.24 24.19
C TRP A 323 5.48 -7.81 24.24
N LEU A 324 4.67 -8.35 25.15
CA LEU A 324 3.27 -7.93 25.32
C LEU A 324 3.15 -6.45 25.71
N ARG A 325 4.05 -5.95 26.57
CA ARG A 325 4.12 -4.51 26.88
C ARG A 325 4.44 -3.67 25.64
N LEU A 326 5.36 -4.14 24.80
CA LEU A 326 5.68 -3.49 23.53
C LEU A 326 4.47 -3.48 22.57
N VAL A 327 3.72 -4.57 22.47
CA VAL A 327 2.49 -4.63 21.67
C VAL A 327 1.45 -3.64 22.20
N ALA A 328 1.23 -3.59 23.52
CA ALA A 328 0.32 -2.62 24.14
C ALA A 328 0.75 -1.18 23.87
N LEU A 329 2.05 -0.89 23.90
CA LEU A 329 2.59 0.42 23.57
C LEU A 329 2.34 0.78 22.11
N LYS A 330 2.56 -0.15 21.16
CA LYS A 330 2.23 0.04 19.74
C LYS A 330 0.73 0.27 19.52
N PHE A 331 -0.12 -0.45 20.25
CA PHE A 331 -1.56 -0.27 20.19
C PHE A 331 -2.00 1.10 20.72
N ARG A 332 -1.41 1.57 21.84
CA ARG A 332 -1.64 2.92 22.36
C ARG A 332 -1.19 3.99 21.37
N ALA A 333 -0.02 3.78 20.77
CA ALA A 333 0.55 4.62 19.72
C ALA A 333 -0.38 4.76 18.51
N PHE A 334 -0.98 3.65 18.06
CA PHE A 334 -1.95 3.66 16.95
C PHE A 334 -3.16 4.57 17.21
N TRP A 335 -3.63 4.67 18.45
CA TRP A 335 -4.74 5.55 18.83
C TRP A 335 -4.32 6.96 19.23
N SER A 336 -3.03 7.27 19.15
CA SER A 336 -2.51 8.60 19.49
C SER A 336 -2.57 9.53 18.29
N ALA A 337 -2.73 10.83 18.56
CA ALA A 337 -2.60 11.88 17.53
C ALA A 337 -1.15 12.11 17.08
N PHE A 338 -0.20 11.32 17.59
CA PHE A 338 1.21 11.45 17.25
C PHE A 338 1.42 11.03 15.79
N GLN A 339 1.84 11.98 14.97
CA GLN A 339 2.09 11.76 13.56
C GLN A 339 3.47 11.12 13.38
N TYR A 340 3.50 9.83 13.03
CA TYR A 340 4.72 9.13 12.66
C TYR A 340 5.25 9.65 11.33
N ASP A 341 6.48 10.15 11.34
CA ASP A 341 7.17 10.63 10.15
C ASP A 341 8.53 9.94 10.01
N ASP A 342 8.47 8.64 9.71
CA ASP A 342 9.63 7.75 9.62
C ASP A 342 10.69 8.24 8.62
N LEU A 343 10.25 9.01 7.62
CA LEU A 343 11.10 9.60 6.58
C LEU A 343 11.39 11.10 6.81
N SER A 344 10.87 11.70 7.88
CA SER A 344 10.83 13.16 8.09
C SER A 344 10.21 13.95 6.92
N ILE A 345 9.65 13.26 5.93
CA ILE A 345 9.24 13.85 4.66
C ILE A 345 7.97 14.68 4.82
N ILE A 346 7.09 14.29 5.75
CA ILE A 346 5.90 15.07 6.03
C ILE A 346 6.29 16.39 6.68
N THR A 347 7.23 16.34 7.63
CA THR A 347 7.78 17.50 8.33
C THR A 347 8.50 18.42 7.34
N ILE A 348 9.38 17.88 6.51
CA ILE A 348 10.11 18.62 5.48
C ILE A 348 9.15 19.32 4.52
N LEU A 349 8.18 18.60 3.95
CA LEU A 349 7.25 19.21 2.99
C LEU A 349 6.31 20.23 3.64
N ARG A 350 5.99 20.07 4.93
CA ARG A 350 5.21 21.06 5.68
C ARG A 350 6.03 22.33 5.95
N GLU A 351 7.26 22.20 6.41
CA GLU A 351 8.17 23.34 6.67
C GLU A 351 8.45 24.14 5.40
N GLN A 352 8.59 23.45 4.25
CA GLN A 352 8.75 24.06 2.94
C GLN A 352 7.44 24.57 2.32
N LYS A 353 6.32 24.49 3.07
CA LYS A 353 4.98 24.92 2.64
C LYS A 353 4.48 24.24 1.35
N VAL A 354 5.02 23.06 1.02
CA VAL A 354 4.59 22.25 -0.13
C VAL A 354 3.19 21.71 0.11
N THR A 355 2.96 21.08 1.26
CA THR A 355 1.63 20.65 1.69
C THR A 355 0.88 21.76 2.41
N PHE A 356 -0.45 21.76 2.31
CA PHE A 356 -1.29 22.63 3.12
C PHE A 356 -1.32 22.16 4.59
N PRO A 357 -1.55 23.07 5.56
CA PRO A 357 -1.87 22.67 6.92
C PRO A 357 -3.14 21.81 6.92
N GLY A 358 -3.18 20.82 7.81
CA GLY A 358 -4.28 19.84 7.90
C GLY A 358 -5.11 19.97 9.14
#